data_AF-A0AAV2TCU0-F1
#
_entry.id   AF-A0AAV2TCU0-F1
#
_cell.length_a   1.000
_cell.length_b   1.000
_cell.length_c   1.000
_cell.angle_alpha   90.00
_cell.angle_beta   90.00
_cell.angle_gamma   90.00
#
_symmetry.space_group_name_H-M   'P 1'
#
loop_
_entity.id
_entity.type
_entity.pdbx_description
1 polymer ?
#
loop_
_entity_poly.entity_id
_entity_poly.type
_entity_poly.pdbx_seq_one_letter_code
_entity_poly.pdbx_strand_id
1 'polypeptide(L)'
;MICRIYVLLVVFWLTEVLGVNRDNFKSCKQSSFCSRQRGFTSGSHQYYIEENSVVIGNAGVTAVLKKRPGNQTLSLQATYLAFSTFRIVIDENTPGSRYRLKPGDSLKSEPKPYPLTVFKSENALTLSGSRADKAVISLDPFSVDFFVDDVLVSSLNRRNLLNFEDPSDISKPTETRDTTVDQGEQLNPPEQNPNTEDVRADSVADGSHLESPAGTDGNEKASEDDVPAKNEVPSNSAEESVTFPGKDKGAQESEPKLASTAQSGTETEPDSHPESESEATPSTEPTVEPEPSAPARDPHPWSEHFKEHLDTRPRGPSSLSLDIDFPGFLHAYGIPEHADSLVLKDTSGGDPYRLYNLDVFEYELNNPMALYGSVPFLWALNANYTVGLFWHNPSETWIDVEYSERPTDSVEYV
;
A
#
# COMPACT_ATOMS: atom_id res chain seq x y z
N MET A 1 -8.81 -31.00 44.58
CA MET A 1 -8.60 -29.69 43.93
C MET A 1 -7.46 -29.74 42.90
N ILE A 2 -6.24 -30.10 43.31
CA ILE A 2 -5.02 -30.15 42.47
C ILE A 2 -5.20 -30.85 41.12
N CYS A 3 -5.84 -32.03 41.07
CA CYS A 3 -6.08 -32.77 39.81
C CYS A 3 -6.92 -31.97 38.78
N ARG A 4 -7.90 -31.17 39.21
CA ARG A 4 -8.68 -30.30 38.30
C ARG A 4 -7.86 -29.15 37.74
N ILE A 5 -6.90 -28.63 38.52
CA ILE A 5 -5.96 -27.58 38.08
C ILE A 5 -5.00 -28.16 37.04
N TYR A 6 -4.46 -29.37 37.27
CA TYR A 6 -3.61 -30.04 36.28
C TYR A 6 -4.34 -30.34 34.97
N VAL A 7 -5.60 -30.80 35.01
CA VAL A 7 -6.39 -31.01 33.78
C VAL A 7 -6.63 -29.70 33.04
N LEU A 8 -6.94 -28.60 33.75
CA LEU A 8 -7.09 -27.29 33.12
C LEU A 8 -5.78 -26.78 32.50
N LEU A 9 -4.65 -26.93 33.20
CA LEU A 9 -3.33 -26.54 32.67
C LEU A 9 -2.92 -27.38 31.45
N VAL A 10 -3.19 -28.69 31.46
CA VAL A 10 -2.92 -29.57 30.30
C VAL A 10 -3.84 -29.21 29.13
N VAL A 11 -5.12 -28.89 29.36
CA VAL A 11 -6.02 -28.41 28.30
C VAL A 11 -5.54 -27.07 27.73
N PHE A 12 -5.06 -26.15 28.57
CA PHE A 12 -4.52 -24.84 28.14
C PHE A 12 -3.20 -24.98 27.36
N TRP A 13 -2.36 -25.98 27.69
CA TRP A 13 -1.16 -26.36 26.93
C TRP A 13 -1.45 -27.14 25.64
N LEU A 14 -2.68 -27.63 25.45
CA LEU A 14 -3.11 -28.32 24.23
C LEU A 14 -3.87 -27.39 23.27
N THR A 15 -4.13 -26.14 23.67
CA THR A 15 -4.70 -25.09 22.81
C THR A 15 -3.62 -24.19 22.23
N GLU A 16 -2.61 -24.80 21.58
CA GLU A 16 -1.80 -24.08 20.60
C GLU A 16 -2.69 -23.86 19.36
N VAL A 17 -3.25 -22.66 19.24
CA VAL A 17 -3.96 -22.24 18.03
C VAL A 17 -2.92 -21.95 16.98
N LEU A 18 -2.93 -22.71 15.88
CA LEU A 18 -2.19 -22.33 14.69
C LEU A 18 -2.79 -21.00 14.18
N GLY A 19 -1.95 -19.97 14.18
CA GLY A 19 -2.26 -18.67 13.60
C GLY A 19 -1.44 -18.44 12.34
N VAL A 20 -1.80 -17.42 11.57
CA VAL A 20 -1.07 -17.03 10.36
C VAL A 20 0.44 -16.94 10.60
N ASN A 21 1.22 -17.67 9.81
CA ASN A 21 2.67 -17.49 9.81
C ASN A 21 3.01 -16.18 9.08
N ARG A 22 3.13 -15.09 9.85
CA ARG A 22 3.43 -13.75 9.36
C ARG A 22 4.72 -13.67 8.54
N ASP A 23 5.71 -14.53 8.79
CA ASP A 23 6.97 -14.53 8.04
C ASP A 23 6.78 -14.94 6.57
N ASN A 24 5.65 -15.56 6.19
CA ASN A 24 5.29 -15.83 4.80
C ASN A 24 4.90 -14.56 4.01
N PHE A 25 4.68 -13.43 4.68
CA PHE A 25 4.12 -12.23 4.06
C PHE A 25 4.99 -11.00 4.34
N LYS A 26 5.40 -10.30 3.29
CA LYS A 26 6.18 -9.05 3.43
C LYS A 26 5.43 -8.01 4.26
N SER A 27 6.10 -7.49 5.28
CA SER A 27 5.85 -6.17 5.87
C SER A 27 6.23 -5.05 4.88
N CYS A 28 5.83 -3.80 5.14
CA CYS A 28 6.21 -2.67 4.29
C CYS A 28 7.74 -2.49 4.24
N LYS A 29 8.44 -2.76 5.35
CA LYS A 29 9.91 -2.70 5.42
C LYS A 29 10.59 -3.75 4.54
N GLN A 30 9.97 -4.92 4.34
CA GLN A 30 10.48 -5.99 3.47
C GLN A 30 10.08 -5.80 2.00
N SER A 31 9.02 -5.03 1.71
CA SER A 31 8.67 -4.63 0.35
C SER A 31 9.46 -3.38 -0.03
N SER A 32 10.52 -3.51 -0.83
CA SER A 32 11.48 -2.41 -0.97
C SER A 32 10.88 -1.12 -1.53
N PHE A 33 9.83 -1.21 -2.36
CA PHE A 33 9.15 0.00 -2.86
C PHE A 33 8.28 0.65 -1.78
N CYS A 34 7.59 -0.14 -0.94
CA CYS A 34 6.88 0.41 0.21
C CYS A 34 7.86 1.09 1.17
N SER A 35 8.98 0.43 1.49
CA SER A 35 10.03 1.00 2.33
C SER A 35 10.61 2.31 1.77
N ARG A 36 10.82 2.42 0.45
CA ARG A 36 11.30 3.69 -0.18
C ARG A 36 10.24 4.78 -0.17
N GLN A 37 8.98 4.43 -0.48
CA GLN A 37 7.88 5.40 -0.54
C GLN A 37 7.47 5.90 0.85
N ARG A 38 7.42 5.02 1.86
CA ARG A 38 7.13 5.38 3.25
C ARG A 38 8.27 6.16 3.92
N GLY A 39 9.50 5.97 3.44
CA GLY A 39 10.66 6.79 3.80
C GLY A 39 10.80 8.09 3.01
N PHE A 40 9.90 8.38 2.06
CA PHE A 40 9.94 9.63 1.29
C PHE A 40 9.45 10.80 2.14
N THR A 41 10.30 11.80 2.33
CA THR A 41 9.93 13.03 3.05
C THR A 41 9.64 14.17 2.08
N SER A 42 8.62 14.97 2.43
CA SER A 42 8.32 16.23 1.77
C SER A 42 9.57 17.12 1.68
N GLY A 43 9.76 17.78 0.53
CA GLY A 43 10.90 18.67 0.27
C GLY A 43 12.16 18.00 -0.29
N SER A 44 12.22 16.65 -0.38
CA SER A 44 13.32 16.00 -1.12
C SER A 44 13.28 16.34 -2.62
N HIS A 45 12.07 16.34 -3.18
CA HIS A 45 11.73 16.80 -4.51
C HIS A 45 10.35 17.45 -4.50
N GLN A 46 10.05 18.23 -5.52
CA GLN A 46 8.78 18.93 -5.73
C GLN A 46 8.39 18.81 -7.19
N TYR A 47 7.10 18.61 -7.44
CA TYR A 47 6.52 18.66 -8.78
C TYR A 47 5.85 20.01 -8.99
N TYR A 48 5.96 20.55 -10.21
CA TYR A 48 5.35 21.81 -10.63
C TYR A 48 4.89 21.74 -12.08
N ILE A 49 3.86 22.50 -12.44
CA ILE A 49 3.31 22.55 -13.80
C ILE A 49 4.11 23.55 -14.64
N GLU A 50 4.53 23.13 -15.84
CA GLU A 50 5.07 24.05 -16.83
C GLU A 50 3.94 24.89 -17.44
N GLU A 51 3.82 26.15 -17.03
CA GLU A 51 2.71 27.03 -17.43
C GLU A 51 2.43 27.11 -18.94
N ASN A 52 3.47 27.13 -19.76
CA ASN A 52 3.36 27.24 -21.23
C ASN A 52 2.90 25.93 -21.90
N SER A 53 2.85 24.83 -21.14
CA SER A 53 2.34 23.54 -21.61
C SER A 53 0.85 23.32 -21.34
N VAL A 54 0.20 24.22 -20.60
CA VAL A 54 -1.21 24.09 -20.21
C VAL A 54 -2.12 24.25 -21.43
N VAL A 55 -2.80 23.17 -21.80
CA VAL A 55 -3.83 23.14 -22.83
C VAL A 55 -5.19 22.98 -22.15
N ILE A 56 -6.06 23.95 -22.37
CA ILE A 56 -7.44 23.98 -21.85
C ILE A 56 -8.36 23.31 -22.87
N GLY A 57 -9.01 22.22 -22.47
CA GLY A 57 -10.05 21.52 -23.24
C GLY A 57 -11.46 21.93 -22.79
N ASN A 58 -12.46 21.38 -23.45
CA ASN A 58 -13.87 21.59 -23.08
C ASN A 58 -14.28 20.87 -21.79
N ALA A 59 -13.56 19.82 -21.40
CA ALA A 59 -13.90 18.91 -20.30
C ALA A 59 -12.73 18.68 -19.33
N GLY A 60 -11.69 19.53 -19.36
CA GLY A 60 -10.47 19.29 -18.60
C GLY A 60 -9.29 20.17 -19.02
N VAL A 61 -8.14 19.90 -18.41
CA VAL A 61 -6.85 20.46 -18.82
C VAL A 61 -5.82 19.33 -18.99
N THR A 62 -4.85 19.55 -19.88
CA THR A 62 -3.62 18.75 -19.94
C THR A 62 -2.42 19.67 -19.79
N ALA A 63 -1.38 19.22 -19.10
CA ALA A 63 -0.13 19.96 -18.92
C ALA A 63 1.07 19.02 -18.75
N VAL A 64 2.28 19.57 -18.84
CA VAL A 64 3.52 18.90 -18.46
C VAL A 64 3.82 19.22 -16.99
N LEU A 65 4.04 18.17 -16.22
CA LEU A 65 4.47 18.22 -14.83
C LEU A 65 5.99 17.96 -14.78
N LYS A 66 6.75 18.82 -14.10
CA LYS A 66 8.22 18.75 -14.00
C LYS A 66 8.64 18.52 -12.56
N LYS A 67 9.67 17.69 -12.37
CA LYS A 67 10.31 17.44 -11.07
C LYS A 67 11.46 18.42 -10.83
N ARG A 68 11.64 18.87 -9.59
CA ARG A 68 12.83 19.61 -9.11
C ARG A 68 13.27 19.04 -7.75
N PRO A 69 14.58 18.78 -7.52
CA PRO A 69 15.66 18.72 -8.51
C PRO A 69 15.46 17.59 -9.53
N GLY A 70 16.35 17.51 -10.52
CA GLY A 70 16.27 16.54 -11.62
C GLY A 70 15.69 17.13 -12.92
N ASN A 71 15.40 16.25 -13.87
CA ASN A 71 14.88 16.60 -15.20
C ASN A 71 13.68 15.73 -15.63
N GLN A 72 13.11 14.94 -14.73
CA GLN A 72 11.93 14.12 -15.01
C GLN A 72 10.77 15.00 -15.47
N THR A 73 10.13 14.58 -16.56
CA THR A 73 8.92 15.22 -17.11
C THR A 73 7.83 14.18 -17.25
N LEU A 74 6.65 14.53 -16.76
CA LEU A 74 5.45 13.70 -16.77
C LEU A 74 4.32 14.45 -17.48
N SER A 75 3.35 13.71 -17.97
CA SER A 75 2.08 14.24 -18.44
C SER A 75 1.08 14.30 -17.28
N LEU A 76 0.33 15.39 -17.20
CA LEU A 76 -0.81 15.57 -16.30
C LEU A 76 -2.07 15.77 -17.14
N GLN A 77 -3.12 15.02 -16.84
CA GLN A 77 -4.46 15.22 -17.38
C GLN A 77 -5.46 15.27 -16.23
N ALA A 78 -6.22 16.37 -16.14
CA ALA A 78 -7.34 16.52 -15.22
C ALA A 78 -8.63 16.63 -16.02
N THR A 79 -9.53 15.65 -15.90
CA THR A 79 -10.77 15.53 -16.71
C THR A 79 -11.99 15.50 -15.80
N TYR A 80 -13.03 16.25 -16.16
CA TYR A 80 -14.33 16.20 -15.49
C TYR A 80 -15.26 15.17 -16.12
N LEU A 81 -15.91 14.38 -15.27
CA LEU A 81 -16.74 13.24 -15.63
C LEU A 81 -18.17 13.43 -15.09
N ALA A 82 -19.02 12.43 -15.28
CA ALA A 82 -20.35 12.40 -14.65
C ALA A 82 -20.26 12.45 -13.12
N PHE A 83 -21.37 12.81 -12.47
CA PHE A 83 -21.56 12.68 -11.02
C PHE A 83 -20.48 13.36 -10.17
N SER A 84 -20.15 14.62 -10.48
CA SER A 84 -19.21 15.43 -9.67
C SER A 84 -17.80 14.83 -9.57
N THR A 85 -17.40 13.99 -10.52
CA THR A 85 -16.14 13.24 -10.48
C THR A 85 -15.06 13.93 -11.29
N PHE A 86 -13.92 14.23 -10.67
CA PHE A 86 -12.69 14.64 -11.34
C PHE A 86 -11.74 13.45 -11.43
N ARG A 87 -11.21 13.17 -12.63
CA ARG A 87 -10.18 12.16 -12.84
C ARG A 87 -8.84 12.84 -13.10
N ILE A 88 -7.89 12.61 -12.21
CA ILE A 88 -6.50 13.02 -12.36
C ILE A 88 -5.70 11.82 -12.88
N VAL A 89 -4.93 12.03 -13.95
CA VAL A 89 -4.03 11.03 -14.53
C VAL A 89 -2.65 11.67 -14.64
N ILE A 90 -1.66 11.07 -13.98
CA ILE A 90 -0.24 11.39 -14.15
C ILE A 90 0.43 10.19 -14.80
N ASP A 91 1.22 10.40 -15.86
CA ASP A 91 1.95 9.34 -16.57
C ASP A 91 3.29 9.84 -17.12
N GLU A 92 4.16 8.92 -17.52
CA GLU A 92 5.36 9.29 -18.27
C GLU A 92 5.00 9.76 -19.68
N ASN A 93 5.82 10.66 -20.24
CA ASN A 93 5.63 11.16 -21.60
C ASN A 93 5.86 10.08 -22.70
N THR A 94 6.39 8.91 -22.34
CA THR A 94 6.59 7.76 -23.24
C THR A 94 5.36 6.84 -23.20
N PRO A 95 4.58 6.70 -24.29
CA PRO A 95 3.38 5.87 -24.29
C PRO A 95 3.68 4.39 -24.02
N GLY A 96 2.91 3.77 -23.11
CA GLY A 96 3.02 2.35 -22.78
C GLY A 96 4.21 1.96 -21.88
N SER A 97 4.95 2.95 -21.38
CA SER A 97 5.97 2.79 -20.31
C SER A 97 5.37 2.14 -19.05
N ARG A 98 4.19 2.62 -18.63
CA ARG A 98 3.45 2.15 -17.45
C ARG A 98 2.20 1.38 -17.83
N TYR A 99 1.83 0.48 -16.93
CA TYR A 99 0.63 -0.34 -17.10
C TYR A 99 -0.63 0.50 -16.86
N ARG A 100 -1.61 0.40 -17.77
CA ARG A 100 -2.95 0.96 -17.62
C ARG A 100 -3.97 -0.16 -17.82
N LEU A 101 -4.88 -0.30 -16.86
CA LEU A 101 -6.05 -1.18 -16.98
C LEU A 101 -6.90 -0.74 -18.18
N LYS A 102 -7.38 -1.70 -18.97
CA LYS A 102 -8.17 -1.38 -20.15
C LYS A 102 -9.66 -1.27 -19.77
N PRO A 103 -10.43 -0.43 -20.47
CA PRO A 103 -11.89 -0.54 -20.45
C PRO A 103 -12.30 -1.97 -20.85
N GLY A 104 -13.13 -2.59 -20.02
CA GLY A 104 -13.46 -4.01 -20.04
C GLY A 104 -13.00 -4.77 -18.79
N ASP A 105 -11.87 -4.38 -18.19
CA ASP A 105 -11.29 -5.10 -17.04
C ASP A 105 -11.98 -4.69 -15.72
N SER A 106 -11.79 -3.43 -15.30
CA SER A 106 -12.38 -2.86 -14.07
C SER A 106 -13.32 -1.69 -14.33
N LEU A 107 -13.14 -0.98 -15.46
CA LEU A 107 -14.07 0.02 -15.95
C LEU A 107 -14.92 -0.62 -17.05
N LYS A 108 -16.24 -0.66 -16.90
CA LYS A 108 -17.17 -1.21 -17.92
C LYS A 108 -16.97 -0.60 -19.31
N SER A 109 -16.66 0.69 -19.35
CA SER A 109 -16.27 1.46 -20.54
C SER A 109 -15.47 2.67 -20.09
N GLU A 110 -14.78 3.34 -21.02
CA GLU A 110 -14.11 4.60 -20.71
C GLU A 110 -15.13 5.65 -20.22
N PRO A 111 -14.92 6.30 -19.05
CA PRO A 111 -15.86 7.29 -18.53
C PRO A 111 -16.02 8.48 -19.47
N LYS A 112 -17.27 8.83 -19.80
CA LYS A 112 -17.57 9.95 -20.69
C LYS A 112 -17.19 11.29 -20.04
N PRO A 113 -16.37 12.14 -20.68
CA PRO A 113 -16.09 13.50 -20.21
C PRO A 113 -17.32 14.43 -20.30
N TYR A 114 -17.42 15.38 -19.37
CA TYR A 114 -18.48 16.39 -19.31
C TYR A 114 -17.90 17.80 -19.44
N PRO A 115 -18.62 18.75 -20.07
CA PRO A 115 -18.16 20.13 -20.18
C PRO A 115 -17.93 20.79 -18.82
N LEU A 116 -16.89 21.61 -18.72
CA LEU A 116 -16.54 22.39 -17.54
C LEU A 116 -16.03 23.79 -17.94
N THR A 117 -15.97 24.73 -17.00
CA THR A 117 -15.34 26.06 -17.23
C THR A 117 -13.96 26.12 -16.57
N VAL A 118 -12.91 26.46 -17.32
CA VAL A 118 -11.56 26.69 -16.77
C VAL A 118 -11.29 28.18 -16.65
N PHE A 119 -10.86 28.62 -15.46
CA PHE A 119 -10.25 29.93 -15.23
C PHE A 119 -8.77 29.74 -14.85
N LYS A 120 -7.85 30.38 -15.60
CA LYS A 120 -6.42 30.44 -15.25
C LYS A 120 -6.14 31.74 -14.50
N SER A 121 -5.55 31.64 -13.31
CA SER A 121 -4.92 32.75 -12.59
C SER A 121 -3.40 32.69 -12.77
N GLU A 122 -2.66 33.55 -12.04
CA GLU A 122 -1.19 33.53 -12.02
C GLU A 122 -0.64 32.20 -11.49
N ASN A 123 -1.19 31.71 -10.36
CA ASN A 123 -0.64 30.56 -9.63
C ASN A 123 -1.53 29.29 -9.67
N ALA A 124 -2.70 29.33 -10.31
CA ALA A 124 -3.65 28.21 -10.30
C ALA A 124 -4.54 28.09 -11.55
N LEU A 125 -5.10 26.89 -11.74
CA LEU A 125 -6.19 26.60 -12.69
C LEU A 125 -7.43 26.18 -11.90
N THR A 126 -8.52 26.94 -12.02
CA THR A 126 -9.83 26.57 -11.43
C THR A 126 -10.69 25.91 -12.49
N LEU A 127 -10.99 24.62 -12.30
CA LEU A 127 -11.88 23.81 -13.13
C LEU A 127 -13.25 23.74 -12.44
N SER A 128 -14.21 24.54 -12.90
CA SER A 128 -15.57 24.57 -12.35
C SER A 128 -16.50 23.62 -13.11
N GLY A 129 -17.08 22.67 -12.39
CA GLY A 129 -18.03 21.68 -12.85
C GLY A 129 -19.46 22.23 -13.02
N SER A 130 -20.45 21.34 -12.83
CA SER A 130 -21.86 21.60 -13.14
C SER A 130 -22.81 21.55 -11.93
N ARG A 131 -22.28 21.25 -10.74
CA ARG A 131 -23.02 20.93 -9.52
C ARG A 131 -22.45 21.67 -8.29
N ALA A 132 -22.03 22.93 -8.48
CA ALA A 132 -21.30 23.72 -7.48
C ALA A 132 -19.99 23.05 -7.01
N ASP A 133 -19.44 22.16 -7.84
CA ASP A 133 -18.22 21.41 -7.65
C ASP A 133 -17.07 22.03 -8.46
N LYS A 134 -15.87 22.09 -7.87
CA LYS A 134 -14.69 22.63 -8.55
C LYS A 134 -13.41 21.94 -8.08
N ALA A 135 -12.42 21.88 -8.97
CA ALA A 135 -11.04 21.53 -8.65
C ALA A 135 -10.14 22.76 -8.86
N VAL A 136 -9.30 23.09 -7.89
CA VAL A 136 -8.28 24.15 -7.99
C VAL A 136 -6.92 23.47 -8.05
N ILE A 137 -6.26 23.56 -9.20
CA ILE A 137 -4.93 23.00 -9.43
C ILE A 137 -3.90 24.11 -9.17
N SER A 138 -3.08 23.95 -8.13
CA SER A 138 -1.93 24.82 -7.87
C SER A 138 -0.80 24.51 -8.87
N LEU A 139 -0.07 25.54 -9.32
CA LEU A 139 0.96 25.37 -10.36
C LEU A 139 2.34 25.01 -9.78
N ASP A 140 2.80 25.69 -8.71
CA ASP A 140 4.09 25.43 -8.06
C ASP A 140 3.98 25.75 -6.55
N PRO A 141 4.05 24.76 -5.63
CA PRO A 141 4.02 23.32 -5.89
C PRO A 141 2.72 22.88 -6.56
N PHE A 142 2.79 21.76 -7.30
CA PHE A 142 1.60 21.09 -7.82
C PHE A 142 0.77 20.48 -6.69
N SER A 143 -0.48 20.89 -6.58
CA SER A 143 -1.50 20.26 -5.74
C SER A 143 -2.88 20.41 -6.39
N VAL A 144 -3.87 19.64 -5.95
CA VAL A 144 -5.26 19.79 -6.40
C VAL A 144 -6.22 19.78 -5.21
N ASP A 145 -6.89 20.90 -4.98
CA ASP A 145 -7.94 21.05 -3.96
C ASP A 145 -9.32 20.87 -4.60
N PHE A 146 -10.16 20.02 -4.02
CA PHE A 146 -11.51 19.70 -4.49
C PHE A 146 -12.56 20.28 -3.56
N PHE A 147 -13.55 20.98 -4.13
CA PHE A 147 -14.58 21.68 -3.39
C PHE A 147 -15.99 21.29 -3.86
N VAL A 148 -16.94 21.33 -2.93
CA VAL A 148 -18.40 21.26 -3.18
C VAL A 148 -19.05 22.38 -2.39
N ASP A 149 -19.90 23.19 -3.02
CA ASP A 149 -20.55 24.35 -2.40
C ASP A 149 -19.54 25.31 -1.72
N ASP A 150 -18.41 25.53 -2.39
CA ASP A 150 -17.23 26.28 -1.91
C ASP A 150 -16.53 25.73 -0.64
N VAL A 151 -16.99 24.60 -0.08
CA VAL A 151 -16.31 23.90 1.03
C VAL A 151 -15.24 22.97 0.47
N LEU A 152 -14.02 23.03 1.03
CA LEU A 152 -12.92 22.11 0.72
C LEU A 152 -13.26 20.72 1.28
N VAL A 153 -13.36 19.71 0.41
CA VAL A 153 -13.75 18.34 0.79
C VAL A 153 -12.64 17.31 0.59
N SER A 154 -11.64 17.60 -0.24
CA SER A 154 -10.42 16.79 -0.33
C SER A 154 -9.27 17.60 -0.95
N SER A 155 -8.04 17.28 -0.57
CA SER A 155 -6.82 17.83 -1.18
C SER A 155 -5.91 16.72 -1.65
N LEU A 156 -5.19 16.93 -2.76
CA LEU A 156 -4.26 15.98 -3.38
C LEU A 156 -2.87 16.65 -3.51
N ASN A 157 -1.83 15.93 -3.10
CA ASN A 157 -0.45 16.42 -3.02
C ASN A 157 -0.22 17.66 -2.13
N ARG A 158 -1.06 17.89 -1.11
CA ARG A 158 -0.95 19.06 -0.22
C ARG A 158 0.22 18.94 0.75
N ARG A 159 0.59 17.70 1.14
CA ARG A 159 1.81 17.39 1.90
C ARG A 159 3.05 17.23 1.00
N ASN A 160 2.90 17.35 -0.32
CA ASN A 160 3.95 17.18 -1.33
C ASN A 160 4.68 15.83 -1.22
N LEU A 161 3.91 14.74 -1.10
CA LEU A 161 4.38 13.34 -1.08
C LEU A 161 4.20 12.61 -2.42
N LEU A 162 3.82 13.31 -3.50
CA LEU A 162 3.92 12.79 -4.86
C LEU A 162 5.38 12.42 -5.15
N ASN A 163 5.64 11.12 -5.26
CA ASN A 163 6.94 10.60 -5.67
C ASN A 163 6.76 9.54 -6.74
N PHE A 164 7.18 9.87 -7.97
CA PHE A 164 7.03 9.05 -9.15
C PHE A 164 8.41 8.53 -9.57
N GLU A 165 8.72 7.27 -9.27
CA GLU A 165 10.08 6.75 -9.41
C GLU A 165 10.55 6.69 -10.87
N ASP A 166 11.72 7.26 -11.12
CA ASP A 166 12.55 6.99 -12.30
C ASP A 166 13.73 6.09 -11.88
N PRO A 167 13.98 4.95 -12.55
CA PRO A 167 15.13 4.09 -12.25
C PRO A 167 16.49 4.78 -12.34
N SER A 168 16.60 5.92 -13.04
CA SER A 168 17.83 6.69 -13.17
C SER A 168 18.12 7.65 -12.01
N ASP A 169 17.10 8.03 -11.23
CA ASP A 169 17.25 8.88 -10.04
C ASP A 169 17.77 8.11 -8.82
N ILE A 170 17.65 6.79 -8.83
CA ILE A 170 18.01 5.92 -7.70
C ILE A 170 19.43 5.39 -7.90
N SER A 171 20.25 5.44 -6.85
CA SER A 171 21.58 4.85 -6.88
C SER A 171 21.47 3.32 -6.97
N LYS A 172 22.19 2.73 -7.91
CA LYS A 172 22.35 1.27 -7.95
C LYS A 172 23.05 0.82 -6.66
N PRO A 173 22.62 -0.30 -6.05
CA PRO A 173 23.34 -0.90 -4.93
C PRO A 173 24.81 -1.07 -5.30
N THR A 174 25.69 -0.41 -4.55
CA THR A 174 27.14 -0.55 -4.76
C THR A 174 27.57 -1.85 -4.11
N GLU A 175 28.16 -2.77 -4.89
CA GLU A 175 28.70 -4.03 -4.39
C GLU A 175 29.72 -3.80 -3.27
N THR A 176 29.26 -3.93 -2.03
CA THR A 176 30.13 -3.96 -0.86
C THR A 176 30.71 -5.36 -0.78
N ARG A 177 32.01 -5.49 -1.07
CA ARG A 177 32.73 -6.74 -0.86
C ARG A 177 32.96 -6.93 0.64
N ASP A 178 32.08 -7.66 1.30
CA ASP A 178 32.38 -8.22 2.62
C ASP A 178 33.41 -9.34 2.46
N THR A 179 34.69 -8.95 2.51
CA THR A 179 35.79 -9.88 2.75
C THR A 179 36.09 -9.92 4.25
N THR A 180 35.28 -10.67 5.00
CA THR A 180 35.66 -11.18 6.32
C THR A 180 35.70 -12.71 6.24
N VAL A 181 36.90 -13.23 6.00
CA VAL A 181 37.19 -14.65 6.22
C VAL A 181 37.33 -14.86 7.71
N ASP A 182 36.49 -15.71 8.29
CA ASP A 182 36.56 -16.09 9.69
C ASP A 182 37.89 -16.82 9.97
N GLN A 183 38.72 -16.23 10.85
CA GLN A 183 39.93 -16.87 11.37
C GLN A 183 39.91 -16.85 12.89
N GLY A 184 39.53 -18.00 13.46
CA GLY A 184 40.20 -18.61 14.60
C GLY A 184 40.38 -17.73 15.83
N GLU A 185 39.37 -17.72 16.69
CA GLU A 185 39.43 -17.14 18.03
C GLU A 185 40.58 -17.75 18.87
N GLN A 186 41.60 -16.94 19.20
CA GLN A 186 42.57 -17.23 20.25
C GLN A 186 42.53 -16.14 21.33
N LEU A 187 41.93 -16.51 22.47
CA LEU A 187 41.84 -15.70 23.69
C LEU A 187 43.22 -15.46 24.32
N ASN A 188 43.46 -14.23 24.80
CA ASN A 188 44.29 -13.94 25.99
C ASN A 188 44.06 -12.49 26.51
N PRO A 189 44.49 -12.16 27.76
CA PRO A 189 43.66 -11.45 28.74
C PRO A 189 43.90 -9.92 28.86
N PRO A 190 43.08 -9.18 29.65
CA PRO A 190 43.12 -7.72 29.68
C PRO A 190 44.18 -7.13 30.63
N GLU A 191 44.85 -6.06 30.19
CA GLU A 191 45.69 -5.21 31.04
C GLU A 191 44.90 -4.04 31.65
N GLN A 192 45.40 -3.52 32.79
CA GLN A 192 44.69 -2.58 33.66
C GLN A 192 45.25 -1.15 33.62
N ASN A 193 44.35 -0.17 33.73
CA ASN A 193 44.53 1.12 34.42
C ASN A 193 45.58 2.14 33.89
N PRO A 194 45.62 3.38 34.44
CA PRO A 194 44.53 4.21 34.96
C PRO A 194 44.54 5.66 34.42
N ASN A 195 43.43 6.40 34.57
CA ASN A 195 43.39 7.65 35.37
C ASN A 195 42.00 8.30 35.31
N THR A 196 41.59 8.88 36.44
CA THR A 196 40.29 9.52 36.64
C THR A 196 40.46 10.71 37.59
N GLU A 197 39.93 11.87 37.21
CA GLU A 197 39.54 12.97 38.10
C GLU A 197 38.14 13.37 37.59
N ASP A 198 37.02 13.09 38.26
CA ASP A 198 36.58 13.31 39.65
C ASP A 198 36.32 14.79 39.98
N VAL A 199 35.07 15.21 39.78
CA VAL A 199 34.44 16.28 40.57
C VAL A 199 33.06 15.79 41.02
N ARG A 200 32.86 15.82 42.33
CA ARG A 200 31.74 15.24 43.06
C ARG A 200 30.63 16.28 43.31
N ALA A 201 29.39 15.83 43.45
CA ALA A 201 28.28 16.63 43.96
C ALA A 201 28.11 16.43 45.48
N ASP A 202 27.67 17.48 46.17
CA ASP A 202 27.03 17.52 47.52
C ASP A 202 26.73 19.01 47.85
N SER A 203 25.75 19.44 48.65
CA SER A 203 24.40 18.95 49.04
C SER A 203 23.72 20.07 49.88
N VAL A 204 22.52 19.82 50.46
CA VAL A 204 21.78 20.68 51.44
C VAL A 204 21.04 21.92 50.86
N ALA A 205 19.85 22.37 51.29
CA ALA A 205 18.55 21.82 51.75
C ALA A 205 17.76 22.95 52.47
N ASP A 206 16.48 22.70 52.83
CA ASP A 206 15.56 23.56 53.61
C ASP A 206 14.91 24.74 52.83
N GLY A 207 13.61 25.07 52.94
CA GLY A 207 12.47 24.40 53.58
C GLY A 207 11.35 25.40 53.97
N SER A 208 10.08 25.15 53.59
CA SER A 208 8.86 25.67 54.29
C SER A 208 7.53 25.19 53.68
N HIS A 209 6.51 25.09 54.53
CA HIS A 209 5.13 24.62 54.28
C HIS A 209 4.14 25.76 53.96
N LEU A 210 2.88 25.37 53.70
CA LEU A 210 1.60 26.12 53.64
C LEU A 210 1.13 26.41 52.20
N GLU A 211 -0.16 26.25 51.81
CA GLU A 211 -1.33 25.58 52.41
C GLU A 211 -2.35 25.34 51.28
N SER A 212 -3.31 24.41 51.43
CA SER A 212 -4.47 24.33 50.52
C SER A 212 -5.52 25.39 50.88
N PRO A 213 -6.46 25.69 49.98
CA PRO A 213 -7.83 25.29 50.33
C PRO A 213 -8.62 24.66 49.18
N ALA A 214 -9.69 23.96 49.56
CA ALA A 214 -10.69 23.40 48.66
C ALA A 214 -12.02 24.16 48.76
N GLY A 215 -12.90 23.97 47.77
CA GLY A 215 -14.32 23.78 48.05
C GLY A 215 -15.33 24.73 47.39
N THR A 216 -16.54 24.17 47.24
CA THR A 216 -17.84 24.76 46.85
C THR A 216 -17.99 25.10 45.35
N ASP A 217 -18.82 24.39 44.58
CA ASP A 217 -20.29 24.12 44.65
C ASP A 217 -21.12 25.20 43.96
N GLY A 218 -21.86 24.79 42.93
CA GLY A 218 -22.64 25.66 42.05
C GLY A 218 -23.63 24.85 41.21
N ASN A 219 -24.61 24.24 41.88
CA ASN A 219 -25.69 23.46 41.30
C ASN A 219 -26.72 24.36 40.61
N GLU A 220 -27.07 24.09 39.35
CA GLU A 220 -28.30 24.62 38.76
C GLU A 220 -29.01 23.59 37.87
N LYS A 221 -30.34 23.53 38.00
CA LYS A 221 -31.20 22.44 37.54
C LYS A 221 -32.53 23.01 37.06
N ALA A 222 -32.81 22.84 35.77
CA ALA A 222 -34.10 23.09 35.14
C ALA A 222 -34.10 22.30 33.81
N SER A 223 -35.17 21.69 33.31
CA SER A 223 -36.49 21.27 33.81
C SER A 223 -37.17 20.68 32.56
N GLU A 224 -38.02 19.67 32.71
CA GLU A 224 -38.79 19.11 31.60
C GLU A 224 -39.76 20.15 31.00
N ASP A 225 -40.05 20.08 29.70
CA ASP A 225 -41.43 19.90 29.19
C ASP A 225 -41.54 19.79 27.65
N ASP A 226 -42.68 19.23 27.23
CA ASP A 226 -43.33 19.23 25.90
C ASP A 226 -42.78 18.42 24.71
N VAL A 227 -43.41 17.25 24.55
CA VAL A 227 -43.59 16.48 23.30
C VAL A 227 -44.76 17.07 22.48
N PRO A 228 -44.70 17.03 21.14
CA PRO A 228 -45.90 16.55 20.43
C PRO A 228 -45.65 15.54 19.30
N ALA A 229 -46.39 14.45 19.39
CA ALA A 229 -47.11 13.75 18.31
C ALA A 229 -46.39 13.39 16.98
N LYS A 230 -46.10 12.09 16.89
CA LYS A 230 -46.34 11.20 15.73
C LYS A 230 -47.04 11.80 14.49
N ASN A 231 -46.47 11.53 13.32
CA ASN A 231 -47.23 11.19 12.12
C ASN A 231 -46.68 9.87 11.54
N GLU A 232 -47.56 8.90 11.32
CA GLU A 232 -47.29 7.64 10.60
C GLU A 232 -47.59 7.80 9.10
N VAL A 233 -47.49 6.69 8.33
CA VAL A 233 -47.98 6.47 6.94
C VAL A 233 -46.99 6.85 5.81
N PRO A 234 -46.68 5.95 4.84
CA PRO A 234 -46.63 4.49 4.91
C PRO A 234 -45.39 3.87 4.22
N SER A 235 -45.07 2.61 4.56
CA SER A 235 -44.13 1.78 3.80
C SER A 235 -44.78 1.16 2.56
N ASN A 236 -44.48 1.68 1.37
CA ASN A 236 -44.80 1.01 0.10
C ASN A 236 -43.56 0.26 -0.45
N SER A 237 -43.37 -0.96 0.03
CA SER A 237 -42.46 -1.93 -0.61
C SER A 237 -43.20 -2.63 -1.77
N ALA A 238 -43.01 -2.13 -2.99
CA ALA A 238 -43.39 -2.87 -4.19
C ALA A 238 -42.30 -3.92 -4.48
N GLU A 239 -42.60 -5.19 -4.19
CA GLU A 239 -41.77 -6.31 -4.62
C GLU A 239 -41.89 -6.48 -6.14
N GLU A 240 -40.87 -6.05 -6.89
CA GLU A 240 -40.80 -6.35 -8.33
C GLU A 240 -40.11 -7.70 -8.55
N SER A 241 -40.91 -8.76 -8.51
CA SER A 241 -40.46 -10.14 -8.75
C SER A 241 -40.04 -10.35 -10.21
N VAL A 242 -38.74 -10.39 -10.48
CA VAL A 242 -38.21 -10.71 -11.82
C VAL A 242 -38.39 -12.21 -12.12
N THR A 243 -39.45 -12.54 -12.85
CA THR A 243 -39.70 -13.90 -13.35
C THR A 243 -38.77 -14.25 -14.51
N PHE A 244 -37.98 -15.32 -14.38
CA PHE A 244 -37.24 -15.92 -15.48
C PHE A 244 -38.11 -16.94 -16.25
N PRO A 245 -38.29 -16.81 -17.57
CA PRO A 245 -38.89 -17.86 -18.39
C PRO A 245 -37.83 -18.90 -18.78
N GLY A 246 -37.87 -20.08 -18.17
CA GLY A 246 -37.08 -21.23 -18.62
C GLY A 246 -37.86 -22.14 -19.57
N LYS A 247 -37.22 -22.61 -20.65
CA LYS A 247 -37.38 -24.01 -21.10
C LYS A 247 -36.31 -24.51 -22.08
N ASP A 248 -35.47 -25.40 -21.55
CA ASP A 248 -35.04 -26.70 -22.09
C ASP A 248 -34.80 -26.91 -23.59
N LYS A 249 -33.53 -27.20 -23.91
CA LYS A 249 -32.99 -28.49 -24.42
C LYS A 249 -31.49 -28.29 -24.70
N GLY A 250 -30.54 -29.16 -24.34
CA GLY A 250 -30.57 -30.42 -23.60
C GLY A 250 -29.33 -31.26 -23.97
N ALA A 251 -28.90 -32.16 -23.07
CA ALA A 251 -27.85 -33.19 -23.23
C ALA A 251 -26.36 -32.84 -22.99
N GLN A 252 -25.90 -33.32 -21.82
CA GLN A 252 -24.74 -34.19 -21.58
C GLN A 252 -23.30 -33.64 -21.47
N GLU A 253 -22.71 -33.96 -20.31
CA GLU A 253 -21.28 -33.97 -19.98
C GLU A 253 -20.50 -35.06 -20.73
N SER A 254 -19.20 -34.81 -20.96
CA SER A 254 -18.14 -35.81 -20.76
C SER A 254 -16.75 -35.16 -20.73
N GLU A 255 -15.90 -35.58 -19.80
CA GLU A 255 -14.48 -35.21 -19.70
C GLU A 255 -13.66 -35.61 -20.95
N PRO A 256 -12.51 -34.96 -21.22
CA PRO A 256 -11.44 -35.54 -22.04
C PRO A 256 -10.33 -36.15 -21.16
N LYS A 257 -10.21 -37.49 -21.19
CA LYS A 257 -9.01 -38.21 -20.73
C LYS A 257 -7.96 -38.36 -21.84
N LEU A 258 -6.73 -38.54 -21.39
CA LEU A 258 -5.50 -38.68 -22.17
C LEU A 258 -5.44 -39.97 -23.03
N ALA A 259 -5.10 -39.84 -24.32
CA ALA A 259 -4.49 -40.89 -25.17
C ALA A 259 -3.81 -40.16 -26.37
N SER A 260 -2.48 -40.21 -26.53
CA SER A 260 -1.69 -41.33 -27.05
C SER A 260 -2.07 -41.77 -28.47
N THR A 261 -1.19 -41.52 -29.43
CA THR A 261 -1.13 -42.24 -30.72
C THR A 261 0.34 -42.27 -31.15
N ALA A 262 0.86 -43.49 -31.36
CA ALA A 262 2.23 -43.72 -31.81
C ALA A 262 2.31 -43.71 -33.35
N GLN A 263 3.50 -43.41 -33.89
CA GLN A 263 3.84 -43.76 -35.26
C GLN A 263 5.24 -44.38 -35.33
N SER A 264 5.36 -45.41 -36.16
CA SER A 264 6.50 -46.34 -36.23
C SER A 264 7.52 -45.92 -37.29
N GLY A 265 8.79 -46.26 -37.08
CA GLY A 265 9.88 -46.17 -38.06
C GLY A 265 11.01 -47.14 -37.68
N THR A 266 11.40 -48.01 -38.61
CA THR A 266 12.11 -49.29 -38.37
C THR A 266 13.64 -49.22 -38.63
N GLU A 267 14.33 -50.32 -38.28
CA GLU A 267 15.69 -50.77 -38.68
C GLU A 267 16.88 -50.20 -37.85
N THR A 268 17.89 -50.96 -37.40
CA THR A 268 18.23 -52.42 -37.53
C THR A 268 19.13 -52.92 -36.38
N GLU A 269 19.30 -54.25 -36.25
CA GLU A 269 20.31 -54.95 -35.39
C GLU A 269 21.36 -55.68 -36.29
N PRO A 270 22.56 -56.13 -35.82
CA PRO A 270 22.67 -57.39 -35.04
C PRO A 270 23.90 -57.59 -34.08
N ASP A 271 23.79 -58.62 -33.21
CA ASP A 271 24.82 -59.56 -32.64
C ASP A 271 26.14 -59.04 -31.99
N SER A 272 26.52 -59.43 -30.76
CA SER A 272 26.91 -60.82 -30.37
C SER A 272 27.36 -60.96 -28.88
N HIS A 273 27.36 -62.19 -28.34
CA HIS A 273 27.79 -62.68 -26.99
C HIS A 273 29.30 -63.11 -26.96
N PRO A 274 29.94 -63.60 -25.83
CA PRO A 274 29.51 -63.73 -24.41
C PRO A 274 30.58 -63.35 -23.32
N GLU A 275 30.15 -63.44 -22.04
CA GLU A 275 30.85 -63.78 -20.76
C GLU A 275 32.39 -63.83 -20.61
N SER A 276 32.90 -63.25 -19.51
CA SER A 276 33.70 -63.96 -18.47
C SER A 276 34.05 -63.07 -17.25
N GLU A 277 34.17 -63.68 -16.07
CA GLU A 277 34.46 -63.02 -14.79
C GLU A 277 35.96 -62.76 -14.57
N SER A 278 36.31 -61.66 -13.87
CA SER A 278 37.50 -61.64 -13.01
C SER A 278 37.38 -60.57 -11.92
N GLU A 279 37.52 -60.97 -10.65
CA GLU A 279 37.63 -60.04 -9.53
C GLU A 279 38.98 -59.32 -9.57
N ALA A 280 38.95 -57.99 -9.50
CA ALA A 280 40.11 -57.17 -9.15
C ALA A 280 39.63 -55.91 -8.41
N THR A 281 39.90 -55.83 -7.11
CA THR A 281 39.66 -54.64 -6.28
C THR A 281 40.68 -53.53 -6.58
N PRO A 282 40.25 -52.27 -6.77
CA PRO A 282 41.11 -51.12 -6.53
C PRO A 282 40.55 -50.19 -5.43
N SER A 283 41.44 -49.87 -4.50
CA SER A 283 41.55 -48.61 -3.72
C SER A 283 40.38 -47.62 -3.76
N THR A 284 39.78 -47.40 -2.58
CA THR A 284 38.97 -46.21 -2.27
C THR A 284 39.82 -44.93 -2.33
N GLU A 285 39.64 -44.11 -3.36
CA GLU A 285 39.97 -42.69 -3.30
C GLU A 285 38.73 -41.90 -2.83
N PRO A 286 38.86 -40.89 -1.96
CA PRO A 286 37.72 -40.12 -1.49
C PRO A 286 37.18 -39.25 -2.61
N THR A 287 35.91 -39.47 -2.98
CA THR A 287 35.19 -38.59 -3.89
C THR A 287 35.00 -37.24 -3.21
N VAL A 288 35.72 -36.22 -3.67
CA VAL A 288 35.51 -34.84 -3.24
C VAL A 288 34.17 -34.39 -3.83
N GLU A 289 33.16 -34.19 -2.97
CA GLU A 289 31.95 -33.48 -3.36
C GLU A 289 32.35 -32.08 -3.87
N PRO A 290 31.85 -31.63 -5.04
CA PRO A 290 32.13 -30.28 -5.49
C PRO A 290 31.49 -29.30 -4.50
N GLU A 291 32.31 -28.40 -3.93
CA GLU A 291 31.80 -27.31 -3.10
C GLU A 291 30.67 -26.56 -3.82
N PRO A 292 29.65 -26.08 -3.10
CA PRO A 292 28.57 -25.34 -3.70
C PRO A 292 29.14 -24.12 -4.45
N SER A 293 28.98 -24.12 -5.76
CA SER A 293 29.42 -23.02 -6.62
C SER A 293 28.87 -21.72 -6.06
N ALA A 294 29.75 -20.75 -5.78
CA ALA A 294 29.37 -19.44 -5.28
C ALA A 294 28.17 -18.90 -6.08
N PRO A 295 27.15 -18.32 -5.42
CA PRO A 295 25.90 -17.96 -6.06
C PRO A 295 26.19 -17.09 -7.29
N ALA A 296 25.61 -17.50 -8.42
CA ALA A 296 25.83 -16.82 -9.69
C ALA A 296 25.51 -15.32 -9.52
N ARG A 297 26.52 -14.46 -9.74
CA ARG A 297 26.40 -13.02 -9.56
C ARG A 297 25.18 -12.50 -10.31
N ASP A 298 24.24 -11.90 -9.57
CA ASP A 298 22.99 -11.44 -10.17
C ASP A 298 23.28 -10.39 -11.25
N PRO A 299 22.90 -10.63 -12.51
CA PRO A 299 23.11 -9.67 -13.58
C PRO A 299 22.16 -8.46 -13.51
N HIS A 300 21.15 -8.48 -12.62
CA HIS A 300 20.18 -7.41 -12.46
C HIS A 300 20.60 -6.49 -11.29
N PRO A 301 20.91 -5.20 -11.54
CA PRO A 301 21.32 -4.27 -10.48
C PRO A 301 20.18 -3.89 -9.53
N TRP A 302 18.98 -4.41 -9.77
CA TRP A 302 17.76 -4.05 -9.07
C TRP A 302 17.05 -5.26 -8.48
N SER A 303 17.66 -6.43 -8.34
CA SER A 303 16.90 -7.58 -7.84
C SER A 303 16.43 -7.45 -6.39
N GLU A 304 15.48 -8.28 -5.98
CA GLU A 304 14.96 -8.37 -4.60
C GLU A 304 14.69 -9.83 -4.24
N HIS A 305 15.25 -10.28 -3.11
CA HIS A 305 14.94 -11.58 -2.55
C HIS A 305 13.80 -11.50 -1.54
N PHE A 306 12.91 -12.50 -1.56
CA PHE A 306 12.01 -12.79 -0.45
C PHE A 306 12.00 -14.30 -0.21
N LYS A 307 12.62 -14.71 0.89
CA LYS A 307 12.99 -16.12 1.15
C LYS A 307 13.78 -16.68 -0.04
N GLU A 308 13.44 -17.88 -0.50
CA GLU A 308 14.03 -18.55 -1.66
C GLU A 308 13.72 -17.88 -3.02
N HIS A 309 12.76 -16.95 -3.09
CA HIS A 309 12.34 -16.34 -4.35
C HIS A 309 13.16 -15.09 -4.69
N LEU A 310 13.57 -15.00 -5.95
CA LEU A 310 14.27 -13.84 -6.53
C LEU A 310 13.38 -13.14 -7.55
N ASP A 311 13.05 -11.88 -7.30
CA ASP A 311 12.50 -10.97 -8.31
C ASP A 311 13.65 -10.21 -8.96
N THR A 312 13.83 -10.39 -10.27
CA THR A 312 14.91 -9.75 -11.05
C THR A 312 14.65 -8.28 -11.38
N ARG A 313 13.41 -7.79 -11.17
CA ARG A 313 12.96 -6.40 -11.39
C ARG A 313 13.60 -5.74 -12.62
N PRO A 314 13.36 -6.25 -13.85
CA PRO A 314 14.07 -5.82 -15.07
C PRO A 314 13.81 -4.35 -15.46
N ARG A 315 12.74 -3.72 -14.93
CA ARG A 315 12.44 -2.28 -15.12
C ARG A 315 13.01 -1.39 -14.00
N GLY A 316 13.57 -1.98 -12.95
CA GLY A 316 14.01 -1.26 -11.76
C GLY A 316 12.87 -0.61 -10.96
N PRO A 317 13.22 0.30 -10.04
CA PRO A 317 12.27 1.11 -9.27
C PRO A 317 11.30 1.87 -10.17
N SER A 318 10.00 1.61 -10.01
CA SER A 318 8.95 2.18 -10.86
C SER A 318 7.63 2.36 -10.10
N SER A 319 7.69 2.42 -8.76
CA SER A 319 6.50 2.73 -7.95
C SER A 319 6.11 4.20 -8.08
N LEU A 320 4.90 4.52 -7.61
CA LEU A 320 4.41 5.88 -7.50
C LEU A 320 3.58 6.00 -6.22
N SER A 321 3.70 7.12 -5.52
CA SER A 321 2.95 7.47 -4.32
C SER A 321 2.39 8.89 -4.42
N LEU A 322 1.45 9.23 -3.54
CA LEU A 322 0.74 10.49 -3.50
C LEU A 322 -0.03 10.62 -2.18
N ASP A 323 -0.01 11.79 -1.54
CA ASP A 323 -0.89 12.08 -0.41
C ASP A 323 -2.26 12.61 -0.87
N ILE A 324 -3.29 12.21 -0.12
CA ILE A 324 -4.65 12.72 -0.26
C ILE A 324 -5.21 12.95 1.15
N ASP A 325 -5.74 14.15 1.37
CA ASP A 325 -6.30 14.60 2.64
C ASP A 325 -7.82 14.80 2.51
N PHE A 326 -8.55 14.64 3.62
CA PHE A 326 -10.00 14.81 3.70
C PHE A 326 -10.38 15.77 4.84
N PRO A 327 -10.30 17.10 4.62
CA PRO A 327 -10.60 18.11 5.64
C PRO A 327 -12.02 17.99 6.20
N GLY A 328 -12.16 17.97 7.53
CA GLY A 328 -13.47 17.86 8.19
C GLY A 328 -14.11 16.46 8.16
N PHE A 329 -13.33 15.42 7.86
CA PHE A 329 -13.76 14.02 7.95
C PHE A 329 -12.99 13.31 9.06
N LEU A 330 -13.71 12.62 9.96
CA LEU A 330 -13.11 11.95 11.13
C LEU A 330 -12.76 10.49 10.88
N HIS A 331 -13.36 9.86 9.86
CA HIS A 331 -13.27 8.43 9.60
C HIS A 331 -13.18 8.15 8.10
N ALA A 332 -12.27 7.25 7.73
CA ALA A 332 -12.17 6.68 6.40
C ALA A 332 -12.62 5.20 6.40
N TYR A 333 -13.09 4.74 5.24
CA TYR A 333 -13.74 3.44 5.05
C TYR A 333 -13.36 2.83 3.70
N GLY A 334 -13.48 1.52 3.55
CA GLY A 334 -13.31 0.83 2.26
C GLY A 334 -11.97 0.10 2.20
N ILE A 335 -11.29 0.19 1.04
CA ILE A 335 -10.06 -0.54 0.71
C ILE A 335 -10.03 -2.03 1.13
N PRO A 336 -11.09 -2.84 0.95
CA PRO A 336 -11.04 -4.27 1.30
C PRO A 336 -10.05 -5.04 0.41
N GLU A 337 -9.56 -6.21 0.81
CA GLU A 337 -10.05 -7.07 1.91
C GLU A 337 -9.06 -7.19 3.08
N HIS A 338 -9.54 -6.84 4.28
CA HIS A 338 -8.83 -6.97 5.56
C HIS A 338 -9.76 -7.52 6.63
N ALA A 339 -9.24 -8.35 7.53
CA ALA A 339 -9.97 -8.86 8.69
C ALA A 339 -9.98 -7.85 9.84
N ASP A 340 -10.43 -6.62 9.56
CA ASP A 340 -10.28 -5.46 10.46
C ASP A 340 -11.60 -4.70 10.69
N SER A 341 -11.57 -3.59 11.43
CA SER A 341 -12.73 -2.73 11.65
C SER A 341 -13.19 -2.01 10.38
N LEU A 342 -14.50 -1.74 10.30
CA LEU A 342 -15.10 -0.98 9.18
C LEU A 342 -14.52 0.44 9.04
N VAL A 343 -14.26 1.11 10.17
CA VAL A 343 -13.44 2.34 10.20
C VAL A 343 -11.98 1.92 10.09
N LEU A 344 -11.26 2.47 9.12
CA LEU A 344 -9.84 2.25 8.94
C LEU A 344 -9.07 2.82 10.14
N LYS A 345 -8.12 2.06 10.68
CA LYS A 345 -7.29 2.45 11.82
C LYS A 345 -6.13 3.34 11.35
N ASP A 346 -5.58 4.11 12.29
CA ASP A 346 -4.32 4.81 12.10
C ASP A 346 -3.17 3.82 11.95
N THR A 347 -2.29 4.03 10.97
CA THR A 347 -1.19 3.12 10.62
C THR A 347 0.19 3.65 11.04
N SER A 348 0.27 4.84 11.63
CA SER A 348 1.55 5.49 12.03
C SER A 348 2.40 4.63 12.99
N GLY A 349 1.74 3.83 13.84
CA GLY A 349 2.39 2.91 14.78
C GLY A 349 2.65 1.49 14.25
N GLY A 350 2.33 1.19 12.99
CA GLY A 350 2.35 -0.19 12.44
C GLY A 350 2.69 -0.26 10.96
N ASP A 351 2.30 -1.35 10.30
CA ASP A 351 2.34 -1.44 8.82
C ASP A 351 1.11 -0.73 8.19
N PRO A 352 1.21 -0.21 6.95
CA PRO A 352 0.08 0.33 6.22
C PRO A 352 -0.91 -0.77 5.81
N TYR A 353 -2.15 -0.40 5.46
CA TYR A 353 -3.09 -1.32 4.79
C TYR A 353 -2.52 -1.76 3.45
N ARG A 354 -2.38 -3.08 3.27
CA ARG A 354 -1.84 -3.66 2.02
C ARG A 354 -2.98 -4.14 1.13
N LEU A 355 -2.91 -3.82 -0.15
CA LEU A 355 -3.76 -4.36 -1.21
C LEU A 355 -2.90 -5.20 -2.15
N TYR A 356 -2.96 -6.51 -1.94
CA TYR A 356 -2.29 -7.53 -2.75
C TYR A 356 -2.99 -8.86 -2.52
N ASN A 357 -3.63 -9.41 -3.55
CA ASN A 357 -4.43 -10.64 -3.41
C ASN A 357 -3.52 -11.82 -3.00
N LEU A 358 -3.71 -12.33 -1.79
CA LEU A 358 -2.90 -13.36 -1.16
C LEU A 358 -3.78 -14.48 -0.60
N ASP A 359 -3.28 -15.71 -0.67
CA ASP A 359 -3.84 -16.83 0.08
C ASP A 359 -3.23 -16.83 1.50
N VAL A 360 -3.97 -16.26 2.46
CA VAL A 360 -3.54 -16.12 3.85
C VAL A 360 -4.19 -17.19 4.72
N PHE A 361 -3.52 -18.33 4.82
CA PHE A 361 -3.96 -19.44 5.67
C PHE A 361 -4.08 -19.01 7.14
N GLU A 362 -5.22 -19.35 7.76
CA GLU A 362 -5.55 -19.04 9.17
C GLU A 362 -5.30 -17.57 9.55
N TYR A 363 -5.76 -16.64 8.70
CA TYR A 363 -5.59 -15.20 8.90
C TYR A 363 -6.04 -14.73 10.30
N GLU A 364 -5.26 -13.84 10.89
CA GLU A 364 -5.58 -13.18 12.14
C GLU A 364 -6.55 -12.02 11.94
N LEU A 365 -7.26 -11.63 13.01
CA LEU A 365 -8.15 -10.47 13.03
C LEU A 365 -7.41 -9.18 13.43
N ASN A 366 -8.08 -8.04 13.25
CA ASN A 366 -7.69 -6.70 13.73
C ASN A 366 -6.33 -6.18 13.23
N ASN A 367 -5.95 -6.50 11.98
CA ASN A 367 -4.65 -6.12 11.43
C ASN A 367 -4.74 -5.76 9.92
N PRO A 368 -3.77 -5.00 9.38
CA PRO A 368 -3.79 -4.45 8.02
C PRO A 368 -3.23 -5.38 6.92
N MET A 369 -3.00 -6.67 7.20
CA MET A 369 -2.46 -7.62 6.21
C MET A 369 -3.48 -7.88 5.09
N ALA A 370 -3.02 -7.79 3.83
CA ALA A 370 -3.84 -8.06 2.67
C ALA A 370 -4.37 -9.51 2.67
N LEU A 371 -5.64 -9.68 2.27
CA LEU A 371 -6.27 -10.99 2.09
C LEU A 371 -6.53 -11.30 0.60
N TYR A 372 -7.62 -11.99 0.28
CA TYR A 372 -7.86 -12.60 -1.03
C TYR A 372 -8.29 -11.59 -2.10
N GLY A 373 -9.04 -10.56 -1.71
CA GLY A 373 -9.50 -9.48 -2.60
C GLY A 373 -8.78 -8.14 -2.38
N SER A 374 -8.75 -7.32 -3.44
CA SER A 374 -8.32 -5.92 -3.40
C SER A 374 -9.30 -5.05 -4.17
N VAL A 375 -9.94 -4.08 -3.51
CA VAL A 375 -10.75 -3.04 -4.14
C VAL A 375 -10.20 -1.68 -3.71
N PRO A 376 -9.38 -1.00 -4.53
CA PRO A 376 -8.68 0.24 -4.15
C PRO A 376 -9.61 1.46 -4.18
N PHE A 377 -10.66 1.42 -3.37
CA PHE A 377 -11.71 2.42 -3.28
C PHE A 377 -11.95 2.81 -1.81
N LEU A 378 -11.68 4.07 -1.49
CA LEU A 378 -11.80 4.64 -0.16
C LEU A 378 -12.94 5.66 -0.12
N TRP A 379 -13.63 5.76 1.01
CA TRP A 379 -14.66 6.74 1.26
C TRP A 379 -14.40 7.49 2.57
N ALA A 380 -14.74 8.77 2.60
CA ALA A 380 -14.79 9.60 3.80
C ALA A 380 -16.21 10.18 3.94
N LEU A 381 -16.80 10.12 5.14
CA LEU A 381 -18.17 10.56 5.41
C LEU A 381 -18.23 11.51 6.61
N ASN A 382 -19.01 12.58 6.49
CA ASN A 382 -19.41 13.44 7.60
C ASN A 382 -20.90 13.80 7.48
N ALA A 383 -21.42 14.68 8.34
CA ALA A 383 -22.84 15.03 8.38
C ALA A 383 -23.36 15.75 7.11
N ASN A 384 -22.47 16.36 6.32
CA ASN A 384 -22.82 17.21 5.17
C ASN A 384 -22.42 16.58 3.83
N TYR A 385 -21.33 15.82 3.81
CA TYR A 385 -20.67 15.38 2.59
C TYR A 385 -20.24 13.90 2.65
N THR A 386 -20.13 13.29 1.48
CA THR A 386 -19.50 11.98 1.27
C THR A 386 -18.55 12.12 0.08
N VAL A 387 -17.28 11.78 0.30
CA VAL A 387 -16.22 11.87 -0.71
C VAL A 387 -15.69 10.45 -0.98
N GLY A 388 -15.40 10.14 -2.24
CA GLY A 388 -14.85 8.85 -2.65
C GLY A 388 -13.56 9.03 -3.46
N LEU A 389 -12.58 8.18 -3.19
CA LEU A 389 -11.29 8.09 -3.89
C LEU A 389 -11.15 6.70 -4.51
N PHE A 390 -11.17 6.60 -5.84
CA PHE A 390 -10.86 5.36 -6.55
C PHE A 390 -9.44 5.41 -7.14
N TRP A 391 -8.51 4.68 -6.50
CA TRP A 391 -7.13 4.54 -6.95
C TRP A 391 -7.04 3.47 -8.04
N HIS A 392 -7.16 3.88 -9.30
CA HIS A 392 -7.26 2.97 -10.45
C HIS A 392 -5.90 2.34 -10.84
N ASN A 393 -5.35 1.49 -9.96
CA ASN A 393 -4.06 0.82 -10.09
C ASN A 393 -4.18 -0.67 -9.70
N PRO A 394 -3.73 -1.63 -10.53
CA PRO A 394 -3.80 -3.07 -10.22
C PRO A 394 -2.55 -3.63 -9.51
N SER A 395 -1.50 -2.83 -9.35
CA SER A 395 -0.26 -3.26 -8.71
C SER A 395 -0.41 -3.34 -7.18
N GLU A 396 0.51 -4.07 -6.53
CA GLU A 396 0.65 -4.05 -5.06
C GLU A 396 0.61 -2.61 -4.55
N THR A 397 -0.37 -2.30 -3.70
CA THR A 397 -0.60 -0.95 -3.18
C THR A 397 -0.57 -1.00 -1.66
N TRP A 398 0.04 0.03 -1.04
CA TRP A 398 0.07 0.22 0.41
C TRP A 398 -0.56 1.58 0.72
N ILE A 399 -1.44 1.62 1.72
CA ILE A 399 -2.17 2.82 2.13
C ILE A 399 -1.86 3.09 3.60
N ASP A 400 -1.12 4.17 3.87
CA ASP A 400 -1.03 4.74 5.21
C ASP A 400 -2.27 5.61 5.49
N VAL A 401 -2.76 5.56 6.72
CA VAL A 401 -3.90 6.33 7.24
C VAL A 401 -3.44 7.02 8.52
N GLU A 402 -3.60 8.34 8.57
CA GLU A 402 -3.27 9.18 9.72
C GLU A 402 -4.47 10.07 10.04
N TYR A 403 -4.86 10.15 11.31
CA TYR A 403 -5.92 11.05 11.77
C TYR A 403 -5.34 12.24 12.54
N SER A 404 -5.73 13.46 12.15
CA SER A 404 -5.29 14.69 12.82
C SER A 404 -6.48 15.55 13.25
N GLU A 405 -6.43 16.06 14.48
CA GLU A 405 -7.38 17.06 14.99
C GLU A 405 -7.04 18.49 14.54
N ARG A 406 -5.90 18.70 13.84
CA ARG A 406 -5.50 20.03 13.35
C ARG A 406 -6.34 20.43 12.14
N PRO A 407 -6.86 21.67 12.09
CA PRO A 407 -7.37 22.24 10.85
C PRO A 407 -6.27 22.21 9.78
N THR A 408 -6.57 21.67 8.59
CA THR A 408 -5.64 21.59 7.44
C THR A 408 -5.19 22.95 6.90
N ASP A 409 -5.72 24.04 7.46
CA ASP A 409 -5.33 25.43 7.17
C ASP A 409 -3.99 25.82 7.82
N SER A 410 -3.42 25.01 8.73
CA SER A 410 -2.23 25.37 9.51
C SER A 410 -0.89 24.82 8.98
N VAL A 411 -0.77 24.54 7.68
CA VAL A 411 0.56 24.34 7.06
C VAL A 411 1.09 25.71 6.66
N GLU A 412 1.76 26.39 7.61
CA GLU A 412 2.62 27.52 7.26
C GLU A 412 3.74 27.01 6.35
N TYR A 413 3.97 27.72 5.24
CA TYR A 413 5.16 27.53 4.42
C TYR A 413 6.39 27.98 5.23
N VAL A 414 7.27 27.03 5.56
CA VAL A 414 8.58 27.27 6.21
C VAL A 414 9.68 27.36 5.16
#